data_AF-A0A131Y2E7-F1
#
_entry.id   AF-A0A131Y2E7-F1
#
_cell.length_a   1.000
_cell.length_b   1.000
_cell.length_c   1.000
_cell.angle_alpha   90.00
_cell.angle_beta   90.00
_cell.angle_gamma   90.00
#
_symmetry.space_group_name_H-M   'P 1'
#
loop_
_entity.id
_entity.type
_entity.pdbx_description
1 polymer ?
#
loop_
_entity_poly.entity_id
_entity_poly.type
_entity_poly.pdbx_seq_one_letter_code
_entity_poly.pdbx_strand_id
1 'polypeptide(L)'
;ADYQARCFTMGWGLLPRLVFADTWRIVLLGYRNQLELPSLNPLGEDLKASTVSAAFLEATRKQKIRTCVDEKGVVVETSSYEKRPLSAVLLEVCRWEMFASALIEFFWILAGFVPPVMLGYLLVYIETKQDNWHGYAYASAYAFFQLVGGVLNAHAAYLMALGAYKVQSALTCALYKKVLRISSSSRRQYTAGEIMNLVSVDVEQVGQFLLLCHNCWGVPLRIVLTMVFLWKYLGPSCLATVATMLASTLVTTCVAHVCDKYQRRQMDSKDSRLRQTNEILNGIRVIKLNAWEPPFMERVKRTRSEELSAVKKYSILQSTFTFVWSATPHAAALASFGTFLMLSPANQLTPSIAFTCLSLFMLLRFPMYVLPDVLSRLIRCLGSVKRLSAFLEEAE
;
A
#
# COMPACT_ATOMS: atom_id res chain seq x y z
N ALA A 1 -30.46 9.65 -26.09
CA ALA A 1 -31.56 9.06 -25.30
C ALA A 1 -31.92 7.76 -26.01
N ASP A 2 -31.29 6.62 -25.74
CA ASP A 2 -31.49 5.87 -24.51
C ASP A 2 -30.34 4.85 -24.34
N TYR A 3 -29.10 5.33 -24.17
CA TYR A 3 -28.01 4.46 -23.72
C TYR A 3 -28.21 4.27 -22.21
N GLN A 4 -29.13 3.38 -21.84
CA GLN A 4 -29.20 2.84 -20.50
C GLN A 4 -27.82 2.31 -20.14
N ALA A 5 -27.10 3.11 -19.35
CA ALA A 5 -25.90 2.70 -18.63
C ALA A 5 -26.33 1.65 -17.60
N ARG A 6 -26.68 0.46 -18.08
CA ARG A 6 -26.84 -0.71 -17.22
C ARG A 6 -25.47 -0.89 -16.58
N CYS A 7 -25.45 -0.84 -15.25
CA CYS A 7 -24.33 -1.32 -14.47
C CYS A 7 -24.15 -2.79 -14.88
N PHE A 8 -23.28 -3.04 -15.86
CA PHE A 8 -23.16 -4.32 -16.56
C PHE A 8 -22.67 -5.43 -15.62
N THR A 9 -22.20 -5.06 -14.43
CA THR A 9 -21.70 -5.95 -13.37
C THR A 9 -22.73 -6.98 -12.92
N MET A 10 -24.04 -6.75 -13.08
CA MET A 10 -25.07 -7.69 -12.62
C MET A 10 -25.26 -8.95 -13.49
N GLY A 11 -24.72 -9.01 -14.72
CA GLY A 11 -25.01 -10.11 -15.67
C GLY A 11 -23.88 -11.11 -15.94
N TRP A 12 -22.67 -10.92 -15.38
CA TRP A 12 -21.54 -11.78 -15.72
C TRP A 12 -21.45 -12.98 -14.77
N GLY A 13 -21.15 -14.14 -15.33
CA GLY A 13 -20.86 -15.36 -14.57
C GLY A 13 -19.62 -15.21 -13.67
N LEU A 14 -19.30 -16.25 -12.92
CA LEU A 14 -18.18 -16.26 -11.97
C LEU A 14 -16.82 -16.02 -12.67
N LEU A 15 -16.61 -16.62 -13.84
CA LEU A 15 -15.30 -16.65 -14.51
C LEU A 15 -14.87 -15.28 -15.05
N PRO A 16 -15.72 -14.50 -15.73
CA PRO A 16 -15.35 -13.14 -16.13
C PRO A 16 -15.09 -12.18 -14.96
N ARG A 17 -15.82 -12.33 -13.85
CA ARG A 17 -15.56 -11.54 -12.63
C ARG A 17 -14.19 -11.86 -12.03
N LEU A 18 -13.82 -13.14 -12.02
CA LEU A 18 -12.54 -13.61 -11.52
C LEU A 18 -11.34 -13.08 -12.33
N VAL A 19 -11.52 -12.80 -13.62
CA VAL A 19 -10.45 -12.26 -14.49
C VAL A 19 -10.59 -10.74 -14.69
N PHE A 20 -11.50 -10.08 -13.98
CA PHE A 20 -11.80 -8.65 -14.16
C PHE A 20 -12.10 -8.27 -15.63
N ALA A 21 -12.81 -9.14 -16.36
CA ALA A 21 -13.08 -8.98 -17.80
C ALA A 21 -13.76 -7.64 -18.13
N ASP A 22 -14.56 -7.12 -17.21
CA ASP A 22 -15.25 -5.83 -17.27
C ASP A 22 -14.29 -4.67 -17.58
N THR A 23 -13.06 -4.75 -17.07
CA THR A 23 -12.03 -3.72 -17.29
C THR A 23 -11.51 -3.71 -18.73
N TRP A 24 -11.53 -4.85 -19.41
CA TRP A 24 -11.04 -5.00 -20.78
C TRP A 24 -11.81 -4.12 -21.76
N ARG A 25 -13.10 -3.87 -21.51
CA ARG A 25 -13.90 -2.94 -22.32
C ARG A 25 -13.33 -1.53 -22.29
N ILE A 26 -12.99 -1.02 -21.10
CA ILE A 26 -12.46 0.33 -20.92
C ILE A 26 -11.06 0.41 -21.55
N VAL A 27 -10.24 -0.62 -21.37
CA VAL A 27 -8.90 -0.71 -21.97
C VAL A 27 -8.99 -0.66 -23.51
N LEU A 28 -9.87 -1.45 -24.12
CA LEU A 28 -10.06 -1.46 -25.57
C LEU A 28 -10.65 -0.14 -26.10
N LEU A 29 -11.57 0.48 -25.36
CA LEU A 29 -12.16 1.76 -25.73
C LEU A 29 -11.12 2.88 -25.67
N GLY A 30 -10.26 2.87 -24.64
CA GLY A 30 -9.13 3.79 -24.49
C GLY A 30 -8.00 3.58 -25.51
N TYR A 31 -7.85 2.35 -26.03
CA TYR A 31 -6.91 2.08 -27.13
C TYR A 31 -7.39 2.69 -28.45
N ARG A 32 -8.72 2.72 -28.69
CA ARG A 32 -9.30 3.23 -29.94
C ARG A 32 -9.57 4.74 -29.89
N ASN A 33 -10.04 5.23 -28.75
CA ASN A 33 -10.55 6.59 -28.56
C ASN A 33 -10.00 7.20 -27.28
N GLN A 34 -10.00 8.53 -27.19
CA GLN A 34 -9.75 9.21 -25.92
C GLN A 34 -10.91 8.95 -24.95
N LEU A 35 -10.60 8.53 -23.72
CA LEU A 35 -11.61 8.28 -22.69
C LEU A 35 -12.19 9.61 -22.18
N GLU A 36 -13.51 9.74 -22.27
CA GLU A 36 -14.28 10.85 -21.69
C GLU A 36 -15.11 10.36 -20.49
N LEU A 37 -15.53 11.25 -19.60
CA LEU A 37 -16.35 10.90 -18.44
C LEU A 37 -17.61 10.07 -18.78
N PRO A 38 -18.36 10.36 -19.87
CA PRO A 38 -19.52 9.56 -20.26
C PRO A 38 -19.19 8.13 -20.73
N SER A 39 -17.92 7.85 -21.07
CA SER A 39 -17.47 6.51 -21.51
C SER A 39 -17.20 5.56 -20.34
N LEU A 40 -17.10 6.08 -19.12
CA LEU A 40 -16.83 5.32 -17.91
C LEU A 40 -18.10 4.63 -17.39
N ASN A 41 -17.91 3.51 -16.69
CA ASN A 41 -19.02 2.81 -16.05
C ASN A 41 -19.56 3.63 -14.87
N PRO A 42 -20.89 3.71 -14.69
CA PRO A 42 -21.45 4.25 -13.47
C PRO A 42 -21.06 3.38 -12.27
N LEU A 43 -20.87 4.00 -11.11
CA LEU A 43 -20.61 3.27 -9.87
C LEU A 43 -21.83 2.42 -9.46
N GLY A 44 -21.56 1.26 -8.84
CA GLY A 44 -22.59 0.45 -8.19
C GLY A 44 -23.30 1.22 -7.07
N GLU A 45 -24.56 0.87 -6.80
CA GLU A 45 -25.39 1.54 -5.77
C GLU A 45 -24.75 1.49 -4.38
N ASP A 46 -24.01 0.42 -4.06
CA ASP A 46 -23.32 0.21 -2.80
C ASP A 46 -22.07 1.10 -2.64
N LEU A 47 -21.57 1.65 -3.74
CA LEU A 47 -20.40 2.55 -3.78
C LEU A 47 -20.79 4.02 -3.90
N LYS A 48 -22.07 4.34 -4.07
CA LYS A 48 -22.52 5.72 -4.12
C LYS A 48 -22.34 6.40 -2.77
N ALA A 49 -21.93 7.67 -2.82
CA ALA A 49 -21.71 8.51 -1.67
C ALA A 49 -22.93 8.61 -0.73
N SER A 50 -24.15 8.56 -1.28
CA SER A 50 -25.40 8.57 -0.50
C SER A 50 -25.51 7.34 0.41
N THR A 51 -25.27 6.15 -0.14
CA THR A 51 -25.36 4.86 0.54
C THR A 51 -24.26 4.74 1.59
N VAL A 52 -23.03 5.07 1.19
CA VAL A 52 -21.86 5.03 2.06
C VAL A 52 -21.98 6.04 3.21
N SER A 53 -22.49 7.24 2.93
CA SER A 53 -22.75 8.24 3.99
C SER A 53 -23.85 7.81 4.95
N ALA A 54 -24.88 7.12 4.48
CA ALA A 54 -25.91 6.55 5.36
C ALA A 54 -25.32 5.47 6.28
N ALA A 55 -24.53 4.55 5.73
CA ALA A 55 -23.83 3.52 6.51
C ALA A 55 -22.89 4.13 7.57
N PHE A 56 -22.17 5.20 7.23
CA PHE A 56 -21.32 5.92 8.20
C PHE A 56 -22.13 6.54 9.35
N LEU A 57 -23.27 7.17 9.04
CA LEU A 57 -24.14 7.75 10.06
C LEU A 57 -24.76 6.69 10.97
N GLU A 58 -25.17 5.56 10.41
CA GLU A 58 -25.68 4.41 11.16
C GLU A 58 -24.60 3.85 12.10
N ALA A 59 -23.38 3.65 11.59
CA ALA A 59 -22.24 3.17 12.39
C ALA A 59 -21.84 4.15 13.51
N THR A 60 -22.06 5.46 13.30
CA THR A 60 -21.80 6.49 14.32
C THR A 60 -22.86 6.47 15.44
N ARG A 61 -24.12 6.16 15.12
CA ARG A 61 -25.24 6.16 16.06
C ARG A 61 -25.58 4.74 16.52
N LYS A 62 -24.77 4.16 17.40
CA LYS A 62 -25.18 2.92 18.08
C LYS A 62 -26.16 3.25 19.20
N GLN A 63 -27.42 2.88 19.01
CA GLN A 63 -28.48 3.11 19.98
C GLN A 63 -28.28 2.17 21.18
N LYS A 64 -28.05 2.74 22.37
CA LYS A 64 -27.99 1.98 23.62
C LYS A 64 -29.26 2.28 24.39
N ILE A 65 -30.15 1.31 24.44
CA ILE A 65 -31.39 1.38 25.21
C ILE A 65 -31.01 1.12 26.66
N ARG A 66 -31.14 2.14 27.52
CA ARG A 66 -31.05 1.99 28.98
C ARG A 66 -32.47 1.92 29.53
N THR A 67 -32.83 0.78 30.08
CA THR A 67 -34.02 0.63 30.91
C THR A 67 -33.74 1.24 32.28
N CYS A 68 -34.34 2.39 32.55
CA CYS A 68 -34.33 3.04 33.85
C CYS A 68 -35.67 2.78 34.53
N VAL A 69 -35.70 2.59 35.84
CA VAL A 69 -36.97 2.53 36.58
C VAL A 69 -37.20 3.89 37.22
N ASP A 70 -38.31 4.54 36.88
CA ASP A 70 -38.71 5.83 37.45
C ASP A 70 -39.15 5.67 38.92
N GLU A 71 -39.24 6.76 39.69
CA GLU A 71 -39.60 6.74 41.13
C GLU A 71 -40.96 6.06 41.41
N LYS A 72 -41.82 5.93 40.38
CA LYS A 72 -43.12 5.25 40.40
C LYS A 72 -43.07 3.76 40.03
N GLY A 73 -41.89 3.17 39.85
CA GLY A 73 -41.73 1.76 39.47
C GLY A 73 -42.00 1.46 37.98
N VAL A 74 -42.11 2.49 37.13
CA VAL A 74 -42.33 2.34 35.69
C VAL A 74 -40.99 2.20 34.98
N VAL A 75 -40.84 1.15 34.16
CA VAL A 75 -39.66 0.97 33.30
C VAL A 75 -39.73 1.97 32.14
N VAL A 76 -38.83 2.95 32.14
CA VAL A 76 -38.64 3.92 31.07
C VAL A 76 -37.40 3.55 30.27
N GLU A 77 -37.59 3.22 29.00
CA GLU A 77 -36.49 3.03 28.05
C GLU A 77 -35.96 4.40 27.61
N THR A 78 -34.80 4.79 28.14
CA THR A 78 -34.08 5.96 27.65
C THR A 78 -33.06 5.54 26.59
N SER A 79 -33.27 6.03 25.37
CA SER A 79 -32.33 5.86 24.26
C SER A 79 -31.19 6.87 24.40
N SER A 80 -30.02 6.41 24.83
CA SER A 80 -28.80 7.23 24.85
C SER A 80 -27.90 6.87 23.68
N TYR A 81 -27.40 7.89 22.98
CA TYR A 81 -26.42 7.72 21.90
C TYR A 81 -25.01 7.84 22.47
N GLU A 82 -24.26 6.73 22.49
CA GLU A 82 -22.85 6.72 22.90
C GLU A 82 -21.98 7.00 21.66
N LYS A 83 -21.15 8.05 21.71
CA LYS A 83 -20.25 8.38 20.59
C LYS A 83 -19.16 7.31 20.49
N ARG A 84 -19.09 6.61 19.36
CA ARG A 84 -18.03 5.64 19.09
C ARG A 84 -16.76 6.34 18.60
N PRO A 85 -15.57 5.81 18.91
CA PRO A 85 -14.34 6.34 18.34
C PRO A 85 -14.36 6.21 16.82
N LEU A 86 -13.85 7.23 16.11
CA LEU A 86 -13.88 7.29 14.66
C LEU A 86 -13.28 6.02 14.03
N SER A 87 -12.17 5.50 14.56
CA SER A 87 -11.55 4.25 14.08
C SER A 87 -12.51 3.05 14.04
N ALA A 88 -13.38 2.91 15.04
CA ALA A 88 -14.35 1.82 15.09
C ALA A 88 -15.50 2.02 14.09
N VAL A 89 -15.87 3.27 13.80
CA VAL A 89 -16.86 3.62 12.76
C VAL A 89 -16.29 3.31 11.38
N LEU A 90 -15.04 3.70 11.11
CA LEU A 90 -14.36 3.42 9.85
C LEU A 90 -14.27 1.91 9.59
N LEU A 91 -13.93 1.14 10.63
CA LEU A 91 -13.86 -0.33 10.55
C LEU A 91 -15.22 -0.95 10.20
N GLU A 92 -16.31 -0.38 10.70
CA GLU A 92 -17.66 -0.88 10.45
C GLU A 92 -18.15 -0.60 9.04
N VAL A 93 -17.76 0.55 8.47
CA VAL A 93 -18.09 0.94 7.09
C VAL A 93 -17.46 -0.02 6.07
N CYS A 94 -16.25 -0.52 6.33
CA CYS A 94 -15.54 -1.45 5.43
C CYS A 94 -15.39 -2.87 6.00
N ARG A 95 -16.19 -3.26 7.01
CA ARG A 95 -15.99 -4.53 7.74
C ARG A 95 -15.99 -5.76 6.85
N TRP A 96 -16.88 -5.78 5.86
CA TRP A 96 -17.05 -6.93 4.97
C TRP A 96 -15.87 -7.04 4.01
N GLU A 97 -15.53 -5.92 3.37
CA GLU A 97 -14.40 -5.83 2.45
C GLU A 97 -13.11 -6.22 3.16
N MET A 98 -12.86 -5.66 4.33
CA MET A 98 -11.65 -5.90 5.12
C MET A 98 -11.56 -7.34 5.64
N PHE A 99 -12.68 -7.93 6.07
CA PHE A 99 -12.69 -9.33 6.53
C PHE A 99 -12.49 -10.30 5.37
N ALA A 100 -13.21 -10.10 4.27
CA ALA A 100 -13.09 -10.93 3.07
C ALA A 100 -11.68 -10.82 2.46
N SER A 101 -11.12 -9.62 2.36
CA SER A 101 -9.75 -9.43 1.88
C SER A 101 -8.72 -10.03 2.83
N ALA A 102 -8.91 -9.95 4.15
CA ALA A 102 -8.00 -10.57 5.12
C ALA A 102 -7.97 -12.10 4.98
N LEU A 103 -9.13 -12.73 4.77
CA LEU A 103 -9.23 -14.17 4.55
C LEU A 103 -8.51 -14.58 3.26
N ILE A 104 -8.74 -13.86 2.16
CA ILE A 104 -8.08 -14.12 0.87
C ILE A 104 -6.57 -13.90 0.98
N GLU A 105 -6.12 -12.84 1.65
CA GLU A 105 -4.71 -12.55 1.90
C GLU A 105 -4.04 -13.69 2.69
N PHE A 106 -4.73 -14.25 3.69
CA PHE A 106 -4.22 -15.37 4.47
C PHE A 106 -3.99 -16.61 3.57
N PHE A 107 -4.96 -16.96 2.73
CA PHE A 107 -4.81 -18.05 1.77
C PHE A 107 -3.75 -17.74 0.71
N TRP A 108 -3.61 -16.49 0.28
CA TRP A 108 -2.55 -16.07 -0.63
C TRP A 108 -1.17 -16.31 -0.03
N ILE A 109 -0.98 -15.94 1.24
CA ILE A 109 0.27 -16.19 1.98
C ILE A 109 0.58 -17.68 1.97
N LEU A 110 -0.37 -18.54 2.35
CA LEU A 110 -0.17 -19.99 2.38
C LEU A 110 0.14 -20.57 0.99
N ALA A 111 -0.63 -20.17 -0.03
CA ALA A 111 -0.43 -20.60 -1.41
C ALA A 111 0.97 -20.20 -1.93
N GLY A 112 1.51 -19.06 -1.50
CA GLY A 112 2.84 -18.59 -1.88
C GLY A 112 4.00 -19.47 -1.43
N PHE A 113 3.83 -20.30 -0.39
CA PHE A 113 4.86 -21.23 0.09
C PHE A 113 4.83 -22.59 -0.63
N VAL A 114 3.75 -22.92 -1.32
CA VAL A 114 3.63 -24.20 -2.03
C VAL A 114 4.60 -24.29 -3.23
N PRO A 115 4.76 -23.28 -4.10
CA PRO A 115 5.68 -23.37 -5.24
C PRO A 115 7.15 -23.64 -4.85
N PRO A 116 7.78 -22.94 -3.88
CA PRO A 116 9.14 -23.28 -3.44
C PRO A 116 9.28 -24.73 -2.97
N VAL A 117 8.30 -25.25 -2.23
CA VAL A 117 8.32 -26.63 -1.71
C VAL A 117 8.14 -27.65 -2.84
N MET A 118 7.22 -27.41 -3.77
CA MET A 118 7.02 -28.26 -4.95
C MET A 118 8.25 -28.27 -5.86
N LEU A 119 8.94 -27.14 -6.00
CA LEU A 119 10.21 -27.06 -6.71
C LEU A 119 11.27 -27.96 -6.06
N GLY A 120 11.37 -27.96 -4.73
CA GLY A 120 12.26 -28.86 -4.00
C GLY A 120 11.98 -30.33 -4.27
N TYR A 121 10.71 -30.75 -4.19
CA TYR A 121 10.32 -32.14 -4.49
C TYR A 121 10.56 -32.53 -5.95
N LEU A 122 10.29 -31.61 -6.89
CA LEU A 122 10.57 -31.81 -8.30
C LEU A 122 12.06 -32.01 -8.56
N LEU A 123 12.93 -31.25 -7.89
CA LEU A 123 14.38 -31.41 -8.03
C LEU A 123 14.88 -32.75 -7.47
N VAL A 124 14.38 -33.17 -6.31
CA VAL A 124 14.69 -34.51 -5.76
C VAL A 124 14.24 -35.62 -6.72
N TYR A 125 13.07 -35.47 -7.34
CA TYR A 125 12.58 -36.42 -8.33
C TYR A 125 13.49 -36.50 -9.55
N ILE A 126 13.97 -35.36 -10.07
CA ILE A 126 14.90 -35.31 -11.20
C ILE A 126 16.25 -35.95 -10.83
N GLU A 127 16.76 -35.70 -9.62
CA GLU A 127 18.02 -36.27 -9.12
C GLU A 127 17.95 -37.80 -8.97
N THR A 128 16.83 -38.33 -8.49
CA THR A 128 16.63 -39.76 -8.23
C THR A 128 16.26 -40.58 -9.47
N LYS A 129 16.02 -39.93 -10.62
CA LYS A 129 15.66 -40.56 -11.91
C LYS A 129 14.56 -41.64 -11.79
N GLN A 130 13.57 -41.39 -10.94
CA GLN A 130 12.42 -42.29 -10.82
C GLN A 130 11.49 -42.09 -12.01
N ASP A 131 11.07 -43.15 -12.69
CA ASP A 131 10.09 -43.07 -13.78
C ASP A 131 8.65 -43.17 -13.25
N ASN A 132 8.17 -42.12 -12.59
CA ASN A 132 6.83 -42.09 -11.97
C ASN A 132 6.03 -40.81 -12.30
N TRP A 133 4.70 -40.90 -12.26
CA TRP A 133 3.80 -39.74 -12.50
C TRP A 133 3.99 -38.57 -11.50
N HIS A 134 4.66 -38.81 -10.37
CA HIS A 134 4.91 -37.82 -9.31
C HIS A 134 5.60 -36.55 -9.81
N GLY A 135 6.53 -36.65 -10.78
CA GLY A 135 7.19 -35.47 -11.35
C GLY A 135 6.20 -34.49 -12.02
N TYR A 136 5.27 -35.02 -12.81
CA TYR A 136 4.20 -34.24 -13.42
C TYR A 136 3.24 -33.66 -12.38
N ALA A 137 2.98 -34.40 -11.28
CA ALA A 137 2.17 -33.91 -10.17
C ALA A 137 2.82 -32.70 -9.47
N TYR A 138 4.13 -32.75 -9.18
CA TYR A 138 4.83 -31.62 -8.56
C TYR A 138 4.89 -30.39 -9.47
N ALA A 139 5.16 -30.58 -10.77
CA ALA A 139 5.20 -29.48 -11.73
C ALA A 139 3.82 -28.84 -11.96
N SER A 140 2.76 -29.66 -12.05
CA SER A 140 1.38 -29.16 -12.18
C SER A 140 0.92 -28.45 -10.91
N ALA A 141 1.25 -28.97 -9.72
CA ALA A 141 0.98 -28.30 -8.45
C ALA A 141 1.71 -26.94 -8.36
N TYR A 142 3.00 -26.88 -8.75
CA TYR A 142 3.75 -25.62 -8.82
C TYR A 142 3.02 -24.57 -9.67
N ALA A 143 2.64 -24.93 -10.90
CA ALA A 143 1.96 -24.03 -11.83
C ALA A 143 0.57 -23.62 -11.34
N PHE A 144 -0.20 -24.57 -10.80
CA PHE A 144 -1.54 -24.33 -10.27
C PHE A 144 -1.51 -23.35 -9.10
N PHE A 145 -0.64 -23.56 -8.10
CA PHE A 145 -0.56 -22.67 -6.94
C PHE A 145 0.00 -21.29 -7.29
N GLN A 146 0.82 -21.15 -8.32
CA GLN A 146 1.20 -19.84 -8.85
C GLN A 146 0.00 -19.10 -9.45
N LEU A 147 -0.83 -19.78 -10.25
CA LEU A 147 -2.04 -19.18 -10.84
C LEU A 147 -3.05 -18.79 -9.75
N VAL A 148 -3.31 -19.70 -8.81
CA VAL A 148 -4.18 -19.43 -7.65
C VAL A 148 -3.63 -18.27 -6.82
N GLY A 149 -2.32 -18.24 -6.58
CA GLY A 149 -1.67 -17.13 -5.88
C GLY A 149 -1.88 -15.79 -6.56
N GLY A 150 -1.76 -15.72 -7.88
CA GLY A 150 -2.04 -14.51 -8.67
C GLY A 150 -3.49 -14.03 -8.53
N VAL A 151 -4.45 -14.96 -8.62
CA VAL A 151 -5.88 -14.65 -8.49
C VAL A 151 -6.22 -14.15 -7.08
N LEU A 152 -5.73 -14.84 -6.03
CA LEU A 152 -5.96 -14.46 -4.64
C LEU A 152 -5.39 -13.06 -4.34
N ASN A 153 -4.15 -12.78 -4.74
CA ASN A 153 -3.53 -11.47 -4.55
C ASN A 153 -4.37 -10.36 -5.22
N ALA A 154 -4.79 -10.57 -6.47
CA ALA A 154 -5.58 -9.59 -7.21
C ALA A 154 -6.93 -9.30 -6.52
N HIS A 155 -7.61 -10.32 -6.00
CA HIS A 155 -8.89 -10.15 -5.31
C HIS A 155 -8.75 -9.55 -3.91
N ALA A 156 -7.70 -9.93 -3.16
CA ALA A 156 -7.40 -9.31 -1.88
C ALA A 156 -7.15 -7.81 -2.04
N ALA A 157 -6.33 -7.43 -3.02
CA ALA A 157 -6.05 -6.03 -3.35
C ALA A 157 -7.31 -5.27 -3.81
N TYR A 158 -8.13 -5.89 -4.68
CA TYR A 158 -9.36 -5.29 -5.18
C TYR A 158 -10.38 -5.01 -4.06
N LEU A 159 -10.66 -6.00 -3.21
CA LEU A 159 -11.62 -5.84 -2.10
C LEU A 159 -11.12 -4.80 -1.09
N MET A 160 -9.83 -4.82 -0.76
CA MET A 160 -9.25 -3.82 0.15
C MET A 160 -9.32 -2.42 -0.44
N ALA A 161 -9.09 -2.27 -1.76
CA ALA A 161 -9.27 -1.00 -2.45
C ALA A 161 -10.73 -0.50 -2.38
N LEU A 162 -11.69 -1.40 -2.57
CA LEU A 162 -13.11 -1.08 -2.42
C LEU A 162 -13.43 -0.52 -1.02
N GLY A 163 -12.94 -1.21 0.02
CA GLY A 163 -13.10 -0.77 1.41
C GLY A 163 -12.44 0.59 1.68
N ALA A 164 -11.23 0.81 1.15
CA ALA A 164 -10.52 2.08 1.29
C ALA A 164 -11.29 3.24 0.64
N TYR A 165 -11.78 3.07 -0.59
CA TYR A 165 -12.55 4.10 -1.29
C TYR A 165 -13.93 4.36 -0.64
N LYS A 166 -14.59 3.32 -0.11
CA LYS A 166 -15.81 3.50 0.71
C LYS A 166 -15.53 4.38 1.93
N VAL A 167 -14.45 4.11 2.66
CA VAL A 167 -14.06 4.92 3.82
C VAL A 167 -13.73 6.37 3.43
N GLN A 168 -13.01 6.58 2.33
CA GLN A 168 -12.70 7.93 1.85
C GLN A 168 -13.97 8.71 1.49
N SER A 169 -14.88 8.09 0.73
CA SER A 169 -16.15 8.71 0.36
C SER A 169 -17.00 9.03 1.59
N ALA A 170 -17.09 8.11 2.56
CA ALA A 170 -17.80 8.31 3.83
C ALA A 170 -17.26 9.52 4.59
N LEU A 171 -15.94 9.59 4.78
CA LEU A 171 -15.28 10.67 5.50
C LEU A 171 -15.47 12.01 4.80
N THR A 172 -15.29 12.08 3.47
CA THR A 172 -15.50 13.32 2.71
C THR A 172 -16.94 13.81 2.85
N CYS A 173 -17.93 12.93 2.78
CA CYS A 173 -19.34 13.29 2.98
C CYS A 173 -19.62 13.74 4.43
N ALA A 174 -19.06 13.05 5.42
CA ALA A 174 -19.22 13.41 6.83
C ALA A 174 -18.63 14.79 7.13
N LEU A 175 -17.42 15.06 6.64
CA LEU A 175 -16.76 16.37 6.76
C LEU A 175 -17.58 17.47 6.08
N TYR A 176 -18.04 17.24 4.86
CA TYR A 176 -18.85 18.22 4.14
C TYR A 176 -20.15 18.56 4.90
N LYS A 177 -20.85 17.55 5.41
CA LYS A 177 -22.05 17.75 6.24
C LYS A 177 -21.72 18.49 7.54
N LYS A 178 -20.59 18.17 8.19
CA LYS A 178 -20.16 18.83 9.44
C LYS A 178 -19.83 20.30 9.22
N VAL A 179 -19.15 20.63 8.12
CA VAL A 179 -18.81 22.02 7.74
C VAL A 179 -20.06 22.88 7.60
N LEU A 180 -21.18 22.31 7.13
CA LEU A 180 -22.46 23.02 7.00
C LEU A 180 -23.23 23.17 8.32
N ARG A 181 -22.84 22.47 9.38
CA ARG A 181 -23.56 22.43 10.66
C ARG A 181 -22.78 22.95 11.85
N ILE A 182 -21.48 23.20 11.70
CA ILE A 182 -20.62 23.66 12.80
C ILE A 182 -21.03 25.05 13.30
N SER A 183 -21.01 25.25 14.61
CA SER A 183 -21.36 26.51 15.26
C SER A 183 -20.42 27.64 14.84
N SER A 184 -20.87 28.90 14.91
CA SER A 184 -20.05 30.06 14.56
C SER A 184 -18.80 30.20 15.45
N SER A 185 -18.89 29.78 16.72
CA SER A 185 -17.77 29.73 17.67
C SER A 185 -16.73 28.68 17.28
N SER A 186 -17.16 27.44 16.98
CA SER A 186 -16.23 26.39 16.54
C SER A 186 -15.66 26.70 15.15
N ARG A 187 -16.45 27.31 14.25
CA ARG A 187 -15.98 27.73 12.91
C ARG A 187 -14.83 28.72 12.98
N ARG A 188 -14.77 29.59 14.00
CA ARG A 188 -13.66 30.55 14.19
C ARG A 188 -12.33 29.87 14.57
N GLN A 189 -12.37 28.63 15.06
CA GLN A 189 -11.17 27.89 15.44
C GLN A 189 -10.48 27.22 14.24
N TYR A 190 -11.19 27.05 13.12
CA TYR A 190 -10.66 26.39 11.92
C TYR A 190 -10.71 27.34 10.72
N THR A 191 -9.56 27.54 10.09
CA THR A 191 -9.45 28.24 8.82
C THR A 191 -10.00 27.39 7.67
N ALA A 192 -10.39 28.03 6.57
CA ALA A 192 -10.79 27.32 5.36
C ALA A 192 -9.66 26.40 4.82
N GLY A 193 -8.41 26.81 4.99
CA GLY A 193 -7.23 26.03 4.62
C GLY A 193 -7.06 24.76 5.45
N GLU A 194 -7.24 24.84 6.77
CA GLU A 194 -7.17 23.67 7.66
C GLU A 194 -8.26 22.64 7.33
N ILE A 195 -9.48 23.09 7.04
CA ILE A 195 -10.58 22.20 6.65
C ILE A 195 -10.31 21.56 5.29
N MET A 196 -9.77 22.33 4.35
CA MET A 196 -9.36 21.77 3.06
C MET A 196 -8.28 20.69 3.26
N ASN A 197 -7.32 20.93 4.16
CA ASN A 197 -6.28 19.95 4.49
C ASN A 197 -6.85 18.67 5.12
N LEU A 198 -7.88 18.77 5.98
CA LEU A 198 -8.58 17.60 6.49
C LEU A 198 -9.16 16.74 5.36
N VAL A 199 -9.79 17.38 4.36
CA VAL A 199 -10.43 16.68 3.24
C VAL A 199 -9.40 16.13 2.24
N SER A 200 -8.37 16.90 1.88
CA SER A 200 -7.44 16.52 0.82
C SER A 200 -6.28 15.65 1.32
N VAL A 201 -5.79 15.88 2.54
CA VAL A 201 -4.61 15.19 3.08
C VAL A 201 -5.00 14.11 4.08
N ASP A 202 -5.82 14.43 5.08
CA ASP A 202 -6.11 13.48 6.16
C ASP A 202 -6.98 12.31 5.70
N VAL A 203 -8.01 12.57 4.88
CA VAL A 203 -8.81 11.49 4.25
C VAL A 203 -7.97 10.65 3.30
N GLU A 204 -7.06 11.27 2.54
CA GLU A 204 -6.15 10.53 1.66
C GLU A 204 -5.23 9.61 2.45
N GLN A 205 -4.62 10.09 3.53
CA GLN A 205 -3.73 9.29 4.39
C GLN A 205 -4.45 8.07 5.00
N VAL A 206 -5.70 8.23 5.43
CA VAL A 206 -6.52 7.10 5.92
C VAL A 206 -6.74 6.06 4.82
N GLY A 207 -7.14 6.47 3.62
CA GLY A 207 -7.35 5.55 2.50
C GLY A 207 -6.05 4.86 2.07
N GLN A 208 -4.96 5.60 1.97
CA GLN A 208 -3.63 5.08 1.62
C GLN A 208 -3.10 4.07 2.64
N PHE A 209 -3.43 4.23 3.93
CA PHE A 209 -3.10 3.23 4.95
C PHE A 209 -3.98 1.98 4.81
N LEU A 210 -5.29 2.15 4.60
CA LEU A 210 -6.21 1.02 4.43
C LEU A 210 -5.77 0.09 3.29
N LEU A 211 -5.29 0.63 2.17
CA LEU A 211 -4.72 -0.16 1.07
C LEU A 211 -3.56 -1.08 1.47
N LEU A 212 -2.80 -0.72 2.51
CA LEU A 212 -1.62 -1.48 2.97
C LEU A 212 -1.85 -2.17 4.33
N CYS A 213 -3.03 -2.05 4.93
CA CYS A 213 -3.24 -2.45 6.33
C CYS A 213 -2.99 -3.95 6.58
N HIS A 214 -3.23 -4.81 5.59
CA HIS A 214 -2.96 -6.23 5.70
C HIS A 214 -1.48 -6.58 5.82
N ASN A 215 -0.58 -5.71 5.35
CA ASN A 215 0.84 -5.91 5.55
C ASN A 215 1.23 -5.85 7.03
N CYS A 216 0.47 -5.19 7.91
CA CYS A 216 0.75 -5.14 9.35
C CYS A 216 0.81 -6.53 10.01
N TRP A 217 -0.02 -7.48 9.55
CA TRP A 217 -0.05 -8.85 10.07
C TRP A 217 0.52 -9.87 9.06
N GLY A 218 0.31 -9.63 7.76
CA GLY A 218 0.78 -10.52 6.69
C GLY A 218 2.29 -10.56 6.56
N VAL A 219 2.98 -9.42 6.76
CA VAL A 219 4.46 -9.35 6.71
C VAL A 219 5.10 -10.16 7.84
N PRO A 220 4.72 -9.98 9.13
CA PRO A 220 5.18 -10.84 10.21
C PRO A 220 4.92 -12.33 9.94
N LEU A 221 3.71 -12.68 9.48
CA LEU A 221 3.35 -14.06 9.17
C LEU A 221 4.27 -14.67 8.07
N ARG A 222 4.53 -13.92 6.98
CA ARG A 222 5.46 -14.35 5.92
C ARG A 222 6.89 -14.53 6.43
N ILE A 223 7.38 -13.65 7.30
CA ILE A 223 8.72 -13.77 7.89
C ILE A 223 8.80 -15.04 8.73
N VAL A 224 7.84 -15.26 9.63
CA VAL A 224 7.81 -16.45 10.51
C VAL A 224 7.75 -17.73 9.69
N LEU A 225 6.84 -17.81 8.71
CA LEU A 225 6.71 -19.00 7.85
C LEU A 225 7.99 -19.26 7.06
N THR A 226 8.58 -18.23 6.44
CA THR A 226 9.84 -18.39 5.70
C THR A 226 10.96 -18.88 6.61
N MET A 227 11.05 -18.35 7.84
CA MET A 227 12.05 -18.78 8.81
C MET A 227 11.86 -20.23 9.25
N VAL A 228 10.63 -20.68 9.46
CA VAL A 228 10.34 -22.09 9.78
C VAL A 228 10.78 -23.02 8.64
N PHE A 229 10.47 -22.67 7.39
CA PHE A 229 10.90 -23.47 6.24
C PHE A 229 12.44 -23.44 6.07
N LEU A 230 13.07 -22.28 6.17
CA LEU A 230 14.54 -22.18 6.08
C LEU A 230 15.23 -22.97 7.19
N TRP A 231 14.73 -22.93 8.44
CA TRP A 231 15.26 -23.73 9.54
C TRP A 231 15.16 -25.23 9.24
N LYS A 232 14.09 -25.68 8.57
CA LYS A 232 13.94 -27.08 8.17
C LYS A 232 15.01 -27.53 7.16
N TYR A 233 15.41 -26.66 6.21
CA TYR A 233 16.36 -27.01 5.15
C TYR A 233 17.83 -26.73 5.51
N LEU A 234 18.10 -25.65 6.25
CA LEU A 234 19.45 -25.16 6.55
C LEU A 234 19.83 -25.27 8.03
N GLY A 235 18.88 -25.61 8.91
CA GLY A 235 19.11 -25.62 10.35
C GLY A 235 19.56 -24.25 10.88
N PRO A 236 20.51 -24.21 11.83
CA PRO A 236 21.01 -22.96 12.42
C PRO A 236 21.63 -21.97 11.41
N SER A 237 22.05 -22.44 10.23
CA SER A 237 22.65 -21.60 9.19
C SER A 237 21.67 -20.58 8.61
N CYS A 238 20.36 -20.75 8.80
CA CYS A 238 19.39 -19.71 8.41
C CYS A 238 19.53 -18.41 9.22
N LEU A 239 20.19 -18.44 10.39
CA LEU A 239 20.46 -17.22 11.17
C LEU A 239 21.42 -16.28 10.43
N ALA A 240 22.32 -16.83 9.60
CA ALA A 240 23.18 -16.04 8.72
C ALA A 240 22.35 -15.24 7.70
N THR A 241 21.27 -15.84 7.16
CA THR A 241 20.31 -15.14 6.28
C THR A 241 19.75 -13.90 6.97
N VAL A 242 19.24 -14.08 8.19
CA VAL A 242 18.63 -12.99 8.97
C VAL A 242 19.64 -11.90 9.25
N ALA A 243 20.85 -12.28 9.67
CA ALA A 243 21.93 -11.33 9.93
C ALA A 243 22.28 -10.50 8.68
N THR A 244 22.39 -11.13 7.50
CA THR A 244 22.67 -10.42 6.25
C THR A 244 21.53 -9.51 5.82
N MET A 245 20.28 -9.92 6.00
CA MET A 245 19.11 -9.10 5.67
C MET A 245 18.96 -7.91 6.62
N LEU A 246 19.20 -8.10 7.92
CA LEU A 246 19.21 -7.00 8.90
C LEU A 246 20.34 -6.02 8.59
N ALA A 247 21.55 -6.50 8.32
CA ALA A 247 22.67 -5.65 7.92
C ALA A 247 22.35 -4.84 6.65
N SER A 248 21.77 -5.48 5.64
CA SER A 248 21.37 -4.81 4.39
C SER A 248 20.28 -3.76 4.63
N THR A 249 19.34 -4.02 5.55
CA THR A 249 18.29 -3.06 5.96
C THR A 249 18.91 -1.84 6.67
N LEU A 250 19.89 -2.05 7.55
CA LEU A 250 20.61 -0.96 8.21
C LEU A 250 21.39 -0.11 7.20
N VAL A 251 22.12 -0.74 6.28
CA VAL A 251 22.87 -0.04 5.21
C VAL A 251 21.92 0.78 4.35
N THR A 252 20.81 0.20 3.89
CA THR A 252 19.83 0.89 3.04
C THR A 252 19.14 2.04 3.80
N THR A 253 18.90 1.89 5.11
CA THR A 253 18.37 2.96 5.96
C THR A 253 19.36 4.13 6.09
N CYS A 254 20.65 3.85 6.33
CA CYS A 254 21.70 4.88 6.36
C CYS A 254 21.80 5.61 5.01
N VAL A 255 21.78 4.88 3.89
CA VAL A 255 21.78 5.47 2.55
C VAL A 255 20.55 6.35 2.33
N ALA A 256 19.37 5.90 2.77
CA ALA A 256 18.13 6.68 2.66
C ALA A 256 18.21 8.02 3.39
N HIS A 257 18.79 8.07 4.61
CA HIS A 257 18.99 9.34 5.32
C HIS A 257 19.91 10.32 4.57
N VAL A 258 20.93 9.81 3.87
CA VAL A 258 21.80 10.64 3.03
C VAL A 258 21.08 11.07 1.75
N CYS A 259 20.26 10.19 1.16
CA CYS A 259 19.39 10.53 0.03
C CYS A 259 18.48 11.72 0.38
N ASP A 260 17.79 11.67 1.52
CA ASP A 260 16.90 12.75 1.99
C ASP A 260 17.63 14.09 2.07
N LYS A 261 18.87 14.11 2.58
CA LYS A 261 19.69 15.32 2.65
C LYS A 261 19.96 15.92 1.27
N TYR A 262 20.35 15.10 0.29
CA TYR A 262 20.61 15.59 -1.07
C TYR A 262 19.34 15.90 -1.85
N GLN A 263 18.24 15.18 -1.59
CA GLN A 263 16.94 15.48 -2.15
C GLN A 263 16.44 16.86 -1.70
N ARG A 264 16.58 17.19 -0.40
CA ARG A 264 16.24 18.53 0.11
C ARG A 264 17.08 19.61 -0.57
N ARG A 265 18.40 19.43 -0.62
CA ARG A 265 19.31 20.37 -1.31
C ARG A 265 18.95 20.54 -2.79
N GLN A 266 18.55 19.46 -3.47
CA GLN A 266 18.06 19.52 -4.83
C GLN A 266 16.78 20.36 -4.93
N MET A 267 15.81 20.18 -4.02
CA MET A 267 14.57 20.96 -4.00
C MET A 267 14.86 22.45 -3.77
N ASP A 268 15.73 22.80 -2.83
CA ASP A 268 16.10 24.20 -2.56
C ASP A 268 16.70 24.89 -3.79
N SER A 269 17.66 24.22 -4.48
CA SER A 269 18.25 24.75 -5.71
C SER A 269 17.25 24.81 -6.86
N LYS A 270 16.35 23.83 -6.95
CA LYS A 270 15.28 23.79 -7.97
C LYS A 270 14.30 24.96 -7.77
N ASP A 271 13.89 25.24 -6.54
CA ASP A 271 12.97 26.34 -6.22
C ASP A 271 13.61 27.70 -6.52
N SER A 272 14.87 27.88 -6.17
CA SER A 272 15.64 29.08 -6.54
C SER A 272 15.72 29.27 -8.07
N ARG A 273 16.00 28.20 -8.83
CA ARG A 273 16.04 28.25 -10.30
C ARG A 273 14.67 28.60 -10.90
N LEU A 274 13.59 27.99 -10.39
CA LEU A 274 12.23 28.26 -10.84
C LEU A 274 11.83 29.70 -10.56
N ARG A 275 12.17 30.23 -9.37
CA ARG A 275 11.95 31.64 -9.03
C ARG A 275 12.68 32.58 -9.99
N GLN A 276 13.98 32.38 -10.22
CA GLN A 276 14.76 33.18 -11.16
C GLN A 276 14.20 33.13 -12.58
N THR A 277 13.78 31.95 -13.02
CA THR A 277 13.18 31.77 -14.36
C THR A 277 11.86 32.53 -14.46
N ASN A 278 11.04 32.51 -13.41
CA ASN A 278 9.78 33.24 -13.37
C ASN A 278 9.99 34.76 -13.39
N GLU A 279 10.96 35.28 -12.63
CA GLU A 279 11.35 36.70 -12.64
C GLU A 279 11.78 37.16 -14.06
N ILE A 280 12.57 36.35 -14.76
CA ILE A 280 13.01 36.63 -16.14
C ILE A 280 11.82 36.65 -17.10
N LEU A 281 10.90 35.69 -17.00
CA LEU A 281 9.73 35.62 -17.88
C LEU A 281 8.77 36.80 -17.66
N ASN A 282 8.55 37.20 -16.42
CA ASN A 282 7.73 38.38 -16.10
C ASN A 282 8.38 39.68 -16.60
N GLY A 283 9.72 39.75 -16.59
CA GLY A 283 10.51 40.90 -17.05
C GLY A 283 10.97 40.86 -18.52
N ILE A 284 10.47 39.91 -19.33
CA ILE A 284 11.12 39.55 -20.61
C ILE A 284 11.26 40.70 -21.60
N ARG A 285 10.26 41.61 -21.64
CA ARG A 285 10.27 42.76 -22.55
C ARG A 285 11.43 43.72 -22.24
N VAL A 286 11.68 44.02 -20.96
CA VAL A 286 12.78 44.90 -20.54
C VAL A 286 14.13 44.25 -20.82
N ILE A 287 14.26 42.95 -20.52
CA ILE A 287 15.50 42.20 -20.76
C ILE A 287 15.86 42.21 -22.25
N LYS A 288 14.87 41.95 -23.13
CA LYS A 288 15.03 41.96 -24.59
C LYS A 288 15.38 43.34 -25.16
N LEU A 289 14.70 44.39 -24.69
CA LEU A 289 14.95 45.77 -25.13
C LEU A 289 16.37 46.24 -24.80
N ASN A 290 16.97 45.73 -23.73
CA ASN A 290 18.32 46.10 -23.28
C ASN A 290 19.40 45.07 -23.65
N ALA A 291 19.06 44.02 -24.41
CA ALA A 291 19.97 42.91 -24.73
C ALA A 291 20.63 42.26 -23.49
N TRP A 292 19.89 42.17 -22.37
CA TRP A 292 20.38 41.62 -21.10
C TRP A 292 20.24 40.09 -21.02
N GLU A 293 19.89 39.38 -22.09
CA GLU A 293 19.71 37.93 -22.04
C GLU A 293 20.95 37.16 -21.57
N PRO A 294 22.17 37.45 -22.06
CA PRO A 294 23.36 36.70 -21.67
C PRO A 294 23.63 36.66 -20.15
N PRO A 295 23.66 37.79 -19.41
CA PRO A 295 23.92 37.77 -17.97
C PRO A 295 22.80 37.10 -17.16
N PHE A 296 21.53 37.26 -17.57
CA PHE A 296 20.42 36.56 -16.92
C PHE A 296 20.47 35.05 -17.15
N MET A 297 20.85 34.61 -18.35
CA MET A 297 21.06 33.20 -18.67
C MET A 297 22.21 32.60 -17.85
N GLU A 298 23.31 33.33 -17.68
CA GLU A 298 24.45 32.86 -16.90
C GLU A 298 24.08 32.69 -15.41
N ARG A 299 23.31 33.63 -14.85
CA ARG A 299 22.79 33.52 -13.48
C ARG A 299 21.97 32.24 -13.27
N VAL A 300 21.07 31.92 -14.20
CA VAL A 300 20.27 30.67 -14.15
C VAL A 300 21.15 29.44 -14.34
N LYS A 301 22.13 29.47 -15.25
CA LYS A 301 23.08 28.36 -15.46
C LYS A 301 23.90 28.05 -14.21
N ARG A 302 24.29 29.06 -13.43
CA ARG A 302 24.98 28.87 -12.15
C ARG A 302 24.10 28.13 -11.13
N THR A 303 22.85 28.55 -10.94
CA THR A 303 21.93 27.81 -10.05
C THR A 303 21.63 26.40 -10.58
N ARG A 304 21.58 26.23 -11.91
CA ARG A 304 21.43 24.92 -12.54
C ARG A 304 22.62 23.99 -12.29
N SER A 305 23.86 24.49 -12.27
CA SER A 305 25.03 23.64 -11.99
C SER A 305 25.04 23.14 -10.55
N GLU A 306 24.63 23.99 -9.59
CA GLU A 306 24.42 23.59 -8.19
C GLU A 306 23.32 22.52 -8.07
N GLU A 307 22.17 22.74 -8.73
CA GLU A 307 21.07 21.76 -8.79
C GLU A 307 21.56 20.42 -9.35
N LEU A 308 22.26 20.44 -10.50
CA LEU A 308 22.80 19.24 -11.15
C LEU A 308 23.82 18.51 -10.27
N SER A 309 24.62 19.24 -9.49
CA SER A 309 25.56 18.62 -8.56
C SER A 309 24.85 17.85 -7.43
N ALA A 310 23.72 18.37 -6.94
CA ALA A 310 22.88 17.70 -5.95
C ALA A 310 22.15 16.50 -6.57
N VAL A 311 21.60 16.66 -7.77
CA VAL A 311 20.98 15.57 -8.55
C VAL A 311 21.96 14.43 -8.77
N LYS A 312 23.20 14.72 -9.20
CA LYS A 312 24.22 13.68 -9.42
C LYS A 312 24.48 12.86 -8.15
N LYS A 313 24.65 13.52 -7.00
CA LYS A 313 24.88 12.85 -5.72
C LYS A 313 23.68 12.01 -5.29
N TYR A 314 22.47 12.57 -5.40
CA TYR A 314 21.22 11.85 -5.15
C TYR A 314 21.09 10.61 -6.04
N SER A 315 21.31 10.74 -7.35
CA SER A 315 21.22 9.62 -8.30
C SER A 315 22.23 8.52 -8.03
N ILE A 316 23.47 8.86 -7.62
CA ILE A 316 24.48 7.87 -7.22
C ILE A 316 24.00 7.11 -5.98
N LEU A 317 23.53 7.82 -4.95
CA LEU A 317 23.03 7.19 -3.72
C LEU A 317 21.82 6.29 -4.00
N GLN A 318 20.91 6.71 -4.88
CA GLN A 318 19.76 5.90 -5.25
C GLN A 318 20.15 4.66 -6.07
N SER A 319 21.18 4.77 -6.89
CA SER A 319 21.78 3.62 -7.57
C SER A 319 22.42 2.67 -6.57
N THR A 320 23.12 3.17 -5.54
CA THR A 320 23.66 2.37 -4.44
C THR A 320 22.56 1.66 -3.66
N PHE A 321 21.46 2.34 -3.32
CA PHE A 321 20.31 1.74 -2.66
C PHE A 321 19.76 0.57 -3.49
N THR A 322 19.55 0.79 -4.79
CA THR A 322 19.03 -0.23 -5.73
C THR A 322 19.99 -1.41 -5.87
N PHE A 323 21.30 -1.14 -5.89
CA PHE A 323 22.33 -2.18 -5.92
C PHE A 323 22.29 -3.05 -4.66
N VAL A 324 22.31 -2.45 -3.47
CA VAL A 324 22.23 -3.18 -2.19
C VAL A 324 20.94 -4.01 -2.13
N TRP A 325 19.82 -3.42 -2.55
CA TRP A 325 18.52 -4.08 -2.63
C TRP A 325 18.52 -5.32 -3.54
N SER A 326 19.19 -5.25 -4.68
CA SER A 326 19.30 -6.37 -5.64
C SER A 326 20.33 -7.43 -5.20
N ALA A 327 21.41 -7.00 -4.54
CA ALA A 327 22.48 -7.87 -4.07
C ALA A 327 22.11 -8.64 -2.79
N THR A 328 21.22 -8.11 -1.95
CA THR A 328 20.81 -8.69 -0.66
C THR A 328 20.47 -10.18 -0.72
N PRO A 329 19.58 -10.69 -1.62
CA PRO A 329 19.25 -12.12 -1.64
C PRO A 329 20.45 -13.01 -2.02
N HIS A 330 21.33 -12.51 -2.89
CA HIS A 330 22.55 -13.23 -3.30
C HIS A 330 23.56 -13.29 -2.15
N ALA A 331 23.75 -12.17 -1.44
CA ALA A 331 24.60 -12.11 -0.26
C ALA A 331 24.05 -13.02 0.87
N ALA A 332 22.74 -13.01 1.08
CA ALA A 332 22.08 -13.86 2.07
C ALA A 332 22.23 -15.35 1.73
N ALA A 333 22.08 -15.72 0.45
CA ALA A 333 22.33 -17.08 -0.02
C ALA A 333 23.79 -17.51 0.21
N LEU A 334 24.75 -16.67 -0.17
CA LEU A 334 26.18 -16.93 0.02
C LEU A 334 26.53 -17.12 1.51
N ALA A 335 26.03 -16.24 2.38
CA ALA A 335 26.26 -16.34 3.82
C ALA A 335 25.64 -17.62 4.43
N SER A 336 24.43 -17.97 4.00
CA SER A 336 23.70 -19.13 4.53
C SER A 336 24.31 -20.45 4.05
N PHE A 337 24.63 -20.56 2.76
CA PHE A 337 25.28 -21.75 2.22
C PHE A 337 26.71 -21.90 2.71
N GLY A 338 27.46 -20.80 2.83
CA GLY A 338 28.80 -20.81 3.41
C GLY A 338 28.79 -21.31 4.85
N THR A 339 27.92 -20.76 5.70
CA THR A 339 27.79 -21.22 7.09
C THR A 339 27.25 -22.64 7.19
N PHE A 340 26.36 -23.07 6.29
CA PHE A 340 25.85 -24.44 6.23
C PHE A 340 26.96 -25.47 5.97
N LEU A 341 27.85 -25.18 5.02
CA LEU A 341 28.99 -26.05 4.70
C LEU A 341 30.07 -26.02 5.79
N MET A 342 30.27 -24.88 6.46
CA MET A 342 31.28 -24.75 7.51
C MET A 342 30.88 -25.38 8.86
N LEU A 343 29.58 -25.48 9.15
CA LEU A 343 29.10 -25.94 10.47
C LEU A 343 29.32 -27.45 10.68
N SER A 344 29.20 -28.26 9.63
CA SER A 344 29.42 -29.71 9.72
C SER A 344 29.88 -30.27 8.36
N PRO A 345 30.90 -31.15 8.34
CA PRO A 345 31.31 -31.83 7.11
C PRO A 345 30.26 -32.82 6.57
N ALA A 346 29.24 -33.16 7.37
CA ALA A 346 28.11 -33.99 6.93
C ALA A 346 27.06 -33.21 6.13
N ASN A 347 27.09 -31.88 6.17
CA ASN A 347 26.12 -31.05 5.47
C ASN A 347 26.46 -31.01 3.97
N GLN A 348 25.60 -31.60 3.15
CA GLN A 348 25.73 -31.55 1.69
C GLN A 348 24.71 -30.59 1.10
N LEU A 349 25.19 -29.61 0.34
CA LEU A 349 24.34 -28.68 -0.36
C LEU A 349 23.85 -29.31 -1.67
N THR A 350 22.71 -30.00 -1.62
CA THR A 350 22.07 -30.54 -2.83
C THR A 350 21.37 -29.45 -3.63
N PRO A 351 21.23 -29.59 -4.96
CA PRO A 351 20.45 -28.67 -5.79
C PRO A 351 19.03 -28.45 -5.26
N SER A 352 18.36 -29.52 -4.83
CA SER A 352 17.03 -29.46 -4.19
C SER A 352 16.99 -28.52 -2.98
N ILE A 353 17.99 -28.57 -2.08
CA ILE A 353 18.09 -27.66 -0.93
C ILE A 353 18.41 -26.23 -1.41
N ALA A 354 19.40 -26.09 -2.28
CA ALA A 354 19.89 -24.78 -2.72
C ALA A 354 18.81 -23.94 -3.43
N PHE A 355 18.12 -24.51 -4.42
CA PHE A 355 17.09 -23.79 -5.19
C PHE A 355 15.81 -23.52 -4.38
N THR A 356 15.45 -24.44 -3.47
CA THR A 356 14.32 -24.22 -2.55
C THR A 356 14.63 -23.05 -1.61
N CYS A 357 15.80 -23.05 -0.98
CA CYS A 357 16.24 -21.96 -0.11
C CYS A 357 16.37 -20.63 -0.87
N LEU A 358 16.89 -20.64 -2.09
CA LEU A 358 16.98 -19.44 -2.93
C LEU A 358 15.59 -18.83 -3.20
N SER A 359 14.61 -19.68 -3.49
CA SER A 359 13.22 -19.25 -3.68
C SER A 359 12.61 -18.68 -2.40
N LEU A 360 12.87 -19.31 -1.25
CA LEU A 360 12.46 -18.82 0.07
C LEU A 360 13.11 -17.46 0.41
N PHE A 361 14.39 -17.25 0.09
CA PHE A 361 15.05 -15.94 0.28
C PHE A 361 14.39 -14.83 -0.54
N MET A 362 13.92 -15.14 -1.75
CA MET A 362 13.20 -14.17 -2.58
C MET A 362 11.85 -13.77 -1.95
N LEU A 363 11.19 -14.66 -1.20
CA LEU A 363 9.94 -14.34 -0.49
C LEU A 363 10.16 -13.38 0.69
N LEU A 364 11.34 -13.40 1.35
CA LEU A 364 11.67 -12.48 2.44
C LEU A 364 11.95 -11.05 1.97
N ARG A 365 12.21 -10.86 0.67
CA ARG A 365 12.57 -9.56 0.12
C ARG A 365 11.44 -8.55 0.29
N PHE A 366 10.24 -8.83 -0.22
CA PHE A 366 9.10 -7.91 -0.11
C PHE A 366 8.80 -7.47 1.34
N PRO A 367 8.68 -8.39 2.33
CA PRO A 367 8.60 -8.08 3.76
C PRO A 367 9.59 -7.01 4.26
N MET A 368 10.87 -7.15 3.93
CA MET A 368 11.92 -6.25 4.43
C MET A 368 11.78 -4.82 3.89
N TYR A 369 11.28 -4.65 2.66
CA TYR A 369 11.10 -3.33 2.06
C TYR A 369 9.81 -2.63 2.44
N VAL A 370 8.72 -3.38 2.56
CA VAL A 370 7.41 -2.79 2.79
C VAL A 370 7.20 -2.42 4.27
N LEU A 371 7.90 -3.09 5.19
CA LEU A 371 7.70 -2.91 6.63
C LEU A 371 7.91 -1.46 7.11
N PRO A 372 8.99 -0.74 6.73
CA PRO A 372 9.16 0.67 7.11
C PRO A 372 8.05 1.58 6.55
N ASP A 373 7.60 1.36 5.31
CA ASP A 373 6.53 2.15 4.69
C ASP A 373 5.20 1.95 5.42
N VAL A 374 4.87 0.71 5.76
CA VAL A 374 3.64 0.37 6.50
C VAL A 374 3.62 1.04 7.87
N LEU A 375 4.74 1.02 8.61
CA LEU A 375 4.85 1.69 9.90
C LEU A 375 4.70 3.21 9.78
N SER A 376 5.35 3.82 8.78
CA SER A 376 5.24 5.26 8.50
C SER A 376 3.80 5.67 8.18
N ARG A 377 3.11 4.91 7.32
CA ARG A 377 1.70 5.15 6.94
C ARG A 377 0.75 4.95 8.12
N LEU A 378 1.00 3.94 8.96
CA LEU A 378 0.23 3.72 10.18
C LEU A 378 0.31 4.94 11.11
N ILE A 379 1.52 5.43 11.40
CA ILE A 379 1.72 6.59 12.28
C ILE A 379 1.00 7.84 11.72
N ARG A 380 1.11 8.09 10.42
CA ARG A 380 0.42 9.20 9.75
C ARG A 380 -1.11 9.05 9.85
N CYS A 381 -1.62 7.87 9.54
CA CYS A 381 -3.04 7.56 9.63
C CYS A 381 -3.60 7.78 11.04
N LEU A 382 -2.89 7.33 12.09
CA LEU A 382 -3.29 7.56 13.49
C LEU A 382 -3.40 9.06 13.80
N GLY A 383 -2.44 9.86 13.32
CA GLY A 383 -2.49 11.33 13.43
C GLY A 383 -3.68 11.95 12.69
N SER A 384 -3.97 11.47 11.47
CA SER A 384 -5.12 11.92 10.68
C SER A 384 -6.46 11.56 11.31
N VAL A 385 -6.63 10.32 11.79
CA VAL A 385 -7.84 9.89 12.48
C VAL A 385 -8.09 10.75 13.73
N LYS A 386 -7.04 11.10 14.48
CA LYS A 386 -7.16 11.99 15.64
C LYS A 386 -7.67 13.38 15.25
N ARG A 387 -7.11 14.00 14.20
CA ARG A 387 -7.55 15.33 13.71
C ARG A 387 -8.97 15.29 13.16
N LEU A 388 -9.30 14.26 12.39
CA LEU A 388 -10.64 14.05 11.83
C LEU A 388 -11.68 13.86 12.95
N SER A 389 -11.37 13.07 13.99
CA SER A 389 -12.27 12.88 15.13
C SER A 389 -12.53 14.20 15.86
N ALA A 390 -11.47 14.96 16.15
CA ALA A 390 -11.58 16.25 16.84
C ALA A 390 -12.52 17.21 16.08
N PHE A 391 -12.34 17.34 14.76
CA PHE A 391 -13.20 18.21 13.94
C PHE A 391 -14.65 17.71 13.86
N LEU A 392 -14.88 16.40 13.75
CA LEU A 392 -16.23 15.83 13.70
C LEU A 392 -16.98 15.97 15.04
N GLU A 393 -16.25 16.08 16.15
CA GLU A 393 -16.80 16.20 17.51
C GLU A 393 -17.13 17.65 17.93
N GLU A 394 -16.70 18.66 17.16
CA GLU A 394 -16.99 20.08 17.40
C GLU A 394 -18.49 20.38 17.57
N ALA A 395 -18.81 21.45 18.30
CA ALA A 395 -20.19 21.88 18.51
C ALA A 395 -20.87 22.29 17.20
N GLU A 396 -22.06 21.75 16.97
CA GLU A 396 -22.97 22.14 15.87
C GLU A 396 -23.74 23.41 16.23
#